data_AF-A0A2G6DU69-F1
#
_entry.id   AF-A0A2G6DU69-F1
#
_cell.length_a   1.000
_cell.length_b   1.000
_cell.length_c   1.000
_cell.angle_alpha   90.00
_cell.angle_beta   90.00
_cell.angle_gamma   90.00
#
_symmetry.space_group_name_H-M   'P 1'
#
loop_
_entity.id
_entity.type
_entity.pdbx_description
1 polymer ?
#
loop_
_entity_poly.entity_id
_entity_poly.type
_entity_poly.pdbx_seq_one_letter_code
_entity_poly.pdbx_strand_id
1 'polypeptide(L)'
;MVDAWTGQDRDPATLSGGETFLASLALALGLADVVSAEAGGLDLETLFVDEGFGSLDDTALDQVMTVLDGLRAGGRSVGVVSHVAELRQRIPARIHVKRDQSGSTVHTEHTAIA
;
A
#
# COMPACT_ATOMS: atom_id res chain seq x y z
N MET A 1 -16.96 7.54 13.23
CA MET A 1 -16.43 6.22 12.84
C MET A 1 -16.49 5.39 14.09
N VAL A 2 -17.20 4.26 14.05
CA VAL A 2 -17.37 3.43 15.25
C VAL A 2 -16.07 2.68 15.52
N ASP A 3 -15.45 2.98 16.66
CA ASP A 3 -14.28 2.28 17.16
C ASP A 3 -14.71 0.88 17.63
N ALA A 4 -14.24 -0.17 16.96
CA ALA A 4 -14.67 -1.54 17.22
C ALA A 4 -14.24 -2.08 18.60
N TRP A 5 -13.23 -1.47 19.23
CA TRP A 5 -12.77 -1.86 20.56
C TRP A 5 -13.63 -1.26 21.67
N THR A 6 -14.03 0.01 21.51
CA THR A 6 -14.81 0.73 22.54
C THR A 6 -16.31 0.77 22.25
N GLY A 7 -16.73 0.50 21.01
CA GLY A 7 -18.10 0.63 20.52
C GLY A 7 -18.59 2.07 20.40
N GLN A 8 -17.70 3.06 20.56
CA GLN A 8 -18.05 4.48 20.55
C GLN A 8 -17.73 5.12 19.21
N ASP A 9 -18.50 6.15 18.85
CA ASP A 9 -18.17 6.98 17.70
C ASP A 9 -16.98 7.89 18.02
N ARG A 10 -15.98 7.85 17.14
CA ARG A 10 -14.81 8.72 17.19
C ARG A 10 -14.68 9.50 15.90
N ASP A 11 -14.20 10.73 16.02
CA ASP A 11 -13.83 11.56 14.88
C ASP A 11 -12.61 10.92 14.19
N PRO A 12 -12.65 10.67 12.86
CA PRO A 12 -11.49 10.19 12.11
C PRO A 12 -10.23 11.05 12.28
N ALA A 13 -10.37 12.33 12.63
CA ALA A 13 -9.24 13.21 12.95
C ALA A 13 -8.42 12.75 14.17
N THR A 14 -8.97 11.83 14.98
CA THR A 14 -8.28 11.27 16.17
C THR A 14 -7.47 10.01 15.88
N LEU A 15 -7.49 9.51 14.63
CA LEU A 15 -6.68 8.38 14.21
C LEU A 15 -5.19 8.74 14.23
N SER A 16 -4.36 7.77 14.60
CA SER A 16 -2.90 7.87 14.43
C SER A 16 -2.53 7.89 12.94
N GLY A 17 -1.26 8.19 12.64
CA GLY A 17 -0.76 8.18 11.26
C GLY A 17 -0.92 6.82 10.57
N GLY A 18 -0.60 5.73 11.28
CA GLY A 18 -0.76 4.37 10.75
C GLY A 18 -2.22 3.96 10.55
N GLU A 19 -3.11 4.30 11.49
CA GLU A 19 -4.55 4.03 11.35
C GLU A 19 -5.18 4.84 10.22
N THR A 20 -4.75 6.09 10.04
CA THR A 20 -5.19 6.94 8.93
C THR A 20 -4.79 6.34 7.58
N PHE A 21 -3.56 5.80 7.48
CA PHE A 21 -3.08 5.12 6.28
C PHE A 21 -3.86 3.83 5.97
N LEU A 22 -4.14 3.01 7.00
CA LEU A 22 -4.95 1.80 6.83
C LEU A 22 -6.38 2.14 6.39
N ALA A 23 -6.99 3.16 7.00
CA ALA A 23 -8.33 3.62 6.63
C ALA A 23 -8.37 4.16 5.19
N SER A 24 -7.37 4.94 4.77
CA SER A 24 -7.30 5.46 3.40
C SER A 24 -7.04 4.36 2.37
N LEU A 25 -6.20 3.38 2.67
CA LEU A 25 -5.99 2.20 1.83
C LEU A 25 -7.28 1.39 1.69
N ALA A 26 -7.96 1.08 2.79
CA ALA A 26 -9.24 0.35 2.76
C ALA A 26 -10.31 1.11 1.95
N LEU A 27 -10.38 2.43 2.09
CA LEU A 27 -11.29 3.27 1.32
C LEU A 27 -10.95 3.27 -0.17
N ALA A 28 -9.68 3.39 -0.53
CA ALA A 28 -9.24 3.37 -1.92
C ALA A 28 -9.56 2.03 -2.60
N LEU A 29 -9.35 0.91 -1.89
CA LEU A 29 -9.68 -0.42 -2.39
C LEU A 29 -11.19 -0.62 -2.55
N GLY A 30 -11.98 -0.25 -1.54
CA GLY A 30 -13.45 -0.32 -1.62
C GLY A 30 -14.01 0.56 -2.73
N LEU A 31 -13.45 1.76 -2.93
CA LEU A 31 -13.85 2.64 -4.02
C LEU A 31 -13.47 2.07 -5.39
N ALA A 32 -12.29 1.46 -5.52
CA ALA A 32 -11.87 0.79 -6.74
C ALA A 32 -12.85 -0.34 -7.13
N ASP A 33 -13.29 -1.14 -6.15
CA ASP A 33 -14.24 -2.23 -6.39
C ASP A 33 -15.62 -1.70 -6.83
N VAL A 34 -16.10 -0.62 -6.22
CA VAL A 34 -17.36 0.04 -6.64
C VAL A 34 -17.23 0.60 -8.06
N VAL A 35 -16.14 1.29 -8.38
CA VAL A 35 -15.91 1.85 -9.72
C VAL A 35 -15.85 0.75 -10.78
N SER A 36 -15.17 -0.36 -10.51
CA SER A 36 -15.12 -1.51 -11.43
C SER A 36 -16.49 -2.15 -11.63
N ALA A 37 -17.31 -2.26 -10.58
CA ALA A 37 -18.67 -2.77 -10.69
C ALA A 37 -19.58 -1.87 -11.54
N GLU A 38 -19.49 -0.55 -11.37
CA GLU A 38 -20.29 0.44 -12.12
C GLU A 38 -19.82 0.60 -13.57
N ALA A 39 -18.53 0.41 -13.86
CA ALA A 39 -17.96 0.50 -15.21
C ALA A 39 -18.21 -0.73 -16.09
N GLY A 40 -19.11 -1.64 -15.69
CA GLY A 40 -19.43 -2.86 -16.44
C GLY A 40 -18.37 -3.96 -16.30
N GLY A 41 -17.62 -3.99 -15.19
CA GLY A 41 -16.60 -4.99 -14.93
C GLY A 41 -15.25 -4.70 -15.58
N LEU A 42 -14.98 -3.44 -15.94
CA LEU A 42 -13.61 -3.01 -16.28
C LEU A 42 -12.77 -3.05 -14.99
N ASP A 43 -11.89 -4.02 -14.91
CA ASP A 43 -10.98 -4.17 -13.78
C ASP A 43 -9.98 -3.02 -13.74
N LEU A 44 -9.85 -2.40 -12.56
CA LEU A 44 -8.71 -1.55 -12.26
C LEU A 44 -7.46 -2.45 -12.17
N GLU A 45 -6.73 -2.53 -13.28
CA GLU A 45 -5.58 -3.43 -13.42
C GLU A 45 -4.38 -3.04 -12.54
N THR A 46 -4.29 -1.77 -12.11
CA THR A 46 -3.11 -1.26 -11.40
C THR A 46 -3.44 -0.38 -10.20
N LEU A 47 -2.78 -0.62 -9.08
CA LEU A 47 -2.80 0.19 -7.85
C LEU A 47 -1.40 0.72 -7.56
N PHE A 48 -1.27 2.02 -7.31
CA PHE A 48 -0.06 2.62 -6.75
C PHE A 48 -0.31 3.12 -5.34
N VAL A 49 0.56 2.72 -4.41
CA VAL A 49 0.57 3.18 -3.02
C VAL A 49 1.84 3.98 -2.77
N ASP A 50 1.70 5.24 -2.38
CA ASP A 50 2.82 6.17 -2.20
C ASP A 50 2.94 6.65 -0.76
N GLU A 51 4.10 6.37 -0.15
CA GLU A 51 4.47 6.71 1.22
C GLU A 51 3.42 6.27 2.29
N GLY A 52 3.67 6.55 3.57
CA GLY A 52 2.77 6.20 4.68
C GLY A 52 3.09 4.87 5.40
N PHE A 53 3.95 4.04 4.82
CA PHE A 53 4.43 2.82 5.48
C PHE A 53 5.35 3.10 6.68
N GLY A 54 6.05 4.24 6.69
CA GLY A 54 7.00 4.60 7.76
C GLY A 54 6.34 4.95 9.09
N SER A 55 5.02 5.19 9.12
CA SER A 55 4.25 5.40 10.35
C SER A 55 3.59 4.13 10.89
N LEU A 56 3.81 2.99 10.23
CA LEU A 56 3.29 1.69 10.67
C LEU A 56 4.29 1.03 11.61
N ASP A 57 3.78 0.39 12.65
CA ASP A 57 4.55 -0.61 13.38
C ASP A 57 4.63 -1.93 12.58
N ASP A 58 5.48 -2.84 13.01
CA ASP A 58 5.73 -4.12 12.33
C ASP A 58 4.42 -4.93 12.11
N THR A 59 3.49 -4.88 13.08
CA THR A 59 2.22 -5.61 13.00
C THR A 59 1.28 -5.01 11.97
N ALA A 60 1.16 -3.68 11.95
CA ALA A 60 0.37 -2.99 10.95
C ALA A 60 0.97 -3.13 9.55
N LEU A 61 2.30 -3.10 9.43
CA LEU A 61 3.00 -3.35 8.17
C LEU A 61 2.74 -4.78 7.65
N ASP A 62 2.80 -5.79 8.52
CA ASP A 62 2.43 -7.18 8.19
C ASP A 62 1.02 -7.29 7.60
N GLN A 63 0.05 -6.62 8.22
CA GLN A 63 -1.33 -6.62 7.77
C GLN A 63 -1.46 -5.97 6.38
N VAL A 64 -0.83 -4.81 6.18
CA VAL A 64 -0.83 -4.14 4.87
C VAL A 64 -0.22 -5.04 3.80
N MET A 65 0.92 -5.66 4.08
CA MET A 65 1.58 -6.54 3.12
C MET A 65 0.71 -7.74 2.74
N THR A 66 0.00 -8.32 3.70
CA THR A 66 -0.97 -9.40 3.44
C THR A 66 -2.09 -8.94 2.49
N VAL A 67 -2.60 -7.72 2.67
CA VAL A 67 -3.62 -7.15 1.77
C VAL A 67 -3.07 -6.94 0.36
N LEU A 68 -1.87 -6.34 0.24
CA LEU A 68 -1.24 -6.10 -1.06
C LEU A 68 -0.94 -7.40 -1.82
N ASP A 69 -0.50 -8.45 -1.11
CA ASP A 69 -0.30 -9.78 -1.69
C ASP A 69 -1.60 -10.41 -2.17
N GLY A 70 -2.70 -10.25 -1.42
CA GLY A 70 -4.03 -10.69 -1.84
C GLY A 70 -4.51 -10.01 -3.13
N LEU A 71 -4.31 -8.70 -3.25
CA LEU A 71 -4.64 -7.95 -4.47
C LEU A 71 -3.81 -8.43 -5.67
N ARG A 72 -2.51 -8.65 -5.47
CA ARG A 72 -1.62 -9.20 -6.49
C ARG A 72 -2.06 -10.61 -6.93
N ALA A 73 -2.45 -11.46 -5.99
CA ALA A 73 -2.95 -12.80 -6.29
C ALA A 73 -4.27 -12.77 -7.10
N GLY A 74 -5.07 -11.72 -6.93
CA GLY A 74 -6.26 -11.44 -7.75
C GLY A 74 -5.96 -10.90 -9.15
N GLY A 75 -4.70 -10.81 -9.57
CA GLY A 75 -4.29 -10.35 -10.90
C GLY A 75 -4.07 -8.84 -11.02
N ARG A 76 -4.22 -8.07 -9.93
CA ARG A 76 -3.90 -6.63 -9.94
C ARG A 76 -2.38 -6.41 -9.90
N SER A 77 -1.91 -5.47 -10.70
CA SER A 77 -0.54 -4.94 -10.59
C SER A 77 -0.47 -3.95 -9.44
N VAL A 78 0.37 -4.23 -8.43
CA VAL A 78 0.53 -3.36 -7.26
C VAL A 78 1.93 -2.74 -7.29
N GLY A 79 1.99 -1.41 -7.35
CA GLY A 79 3.20 -0.62 -7.22
C GLY A 79 3.27 0.05 -5.85
N VAL A 80 4.41 -0.06 -5.16
CA VAL A 80 4.64 0.57 -3.86
C VAL A 80 5.83 1.51 -3.96
N VAL A 81 5.64 2.76 -3.53
CA VAL A 81 6.69 3.76 -3.40
C VAL A 81 6.94 4.00 -1.92
N SER A 82 8.14 3.69 -1.45
CA SER A 82 8.50 3.85 -0.05
C SER A 82 10.00 3.89 0.16
N HIS A 83 10.40 4.58 1.23
CA HIS A 83 11.77 4.60 1.74
C HIS A 83 12.02 3.54 2.84
N VAL A 84 10.98 2.82 3.29
CA VAL A 84 11.07 1.84 4.39
C VAL A 84 11.93 0.64 3.98
N ALA A 85 12.96 0.36 4.76
CA ALA A 85 13.93 -0.71 4.46
C ALA A 85 13.27 -2.11 4.52
N GLU A 86 12.31 -2.30 5.40
CA GLU A 86 11.64 -3.59 5.60
C GLU A 86 10.84 -4.05 4.38
N LEU A 87 10.24 -3.11 3.64
CA LEU A 87 9.56 -3.41 2.37
C LEU A 87 10.50 -4.02 1.34
N ARG A 88 11.80 -3.69 1.38
CA ARG A 88 12.80 -4.24 0.45
C ARG A 88 13.02 -5.73 0.63
N GLN A 89 12.76 -6.26 1.83
CA GLN A 89 12.88 -7.69 2.12
C GLN A 89 11.67 -8.47 1.60
N ARG A 90 10.51 -7.82 1.55
CA ARG A 90 9.23 -8.44 1.21
C ARG A 90 8.88 -8.33 -0.28
N ILE A 91 9.33 -7.25 -0.94
CA ILE A 91 9.08 -6.99 -2.36
C ILE A 91 10.39 -7.14 -3.16
N PRO A 92 10.66 -8.32 -3.75
CA PRO A 92 11.94 -8.61 -4.40
C PRO A 92 12.12 -7.94 -5.77
N ALA A 93 11.03 -7.68 -6.50
CA ALA A 93 11.05 -6.94 -7.75
C ALA A 93 10.98 -5.44 -7.44
N ARG A 94 12.06 -4.70 -7.71
CA ARG A 94 12.14 -3.29 -7.29
C ARG A 94 12.87 -2.41 -8.28
N ILE A 95 12.46 -1.15 -8.26
CA ILE A 95 13.14 -0.05 -8.93
C ILE A 95 13.80 0.78 -7.84
N HIS A 96 15.12 0.80 -7.81
CA HIS A 96 15.88 1.55 -6.83
C HIS A 96 16.25 2.92 -7.40
N VAL A 97 15.78 3.98 -6.74
CA VAL A 97 16.08 5.37 -7.09
C VAL A 97 17.20 5.87 -6.19
N LYS A 98 18.34 6.24 -6.78
CA LYS A 98 19.49 6.83 -6.07
C LYS A 98 19.59 8.32 -6.41
N ARG A 99 19.54 9.17 -5.38
CA ARG A 99 19.73 10.62 -5.51
C ARG A 99 21.19 11.00 -5.34
N ASP A 100 21.68 11.90 -6.19
CA ASP A 100 23.00 12.53 -6.11
C ASP A 100 22.91 14.05 -6.36
N GLN A 101 24.03 14.76 -6.30
CA GLN A 101 24.06 16.22 -6.48
C GLN A 101 23.74 16.66 -7.93
N SER A 102 23.81 15.75 -8.90
CA SER A 102 23.51 16.00 -10.32
C SER A 102 22.10 15.59 -10.72
N GLY A 103 21.35 14.89 -9.86
CA GLY A 103 19.98 14.47 -10.12
C GLY A 103 19.62 13.14 -9.46
N SER A 104 18.72 12.39 -10.08
CA SER A 104 18.32 11.05 -9.65
C SER A 104 18.60 10.03 -10.74
N THR A 105 19.17 8.89 -10.35
CA THR A 105 19.40 7.74 -11.21
C THR A 105 18.52 6.57 -10.80
N VAL A 106 18.15 5.73 -11.75
CA VAL A 106 17.22 4.61 -11.55
C VAL A 106 17.90 3.30 -11.95
N HIS A 107 17.85 2.31 -11.06
CA HIS A 107 18.36 0.97 -11.31
C HIS A 107 17.24 -0.06 -11.09
N THR A 108 17.05 -0.95 -12.04
CA THR A 108 16.16 -2.09 -11.86
C THR A 108 16.91 -3.20 -11.13
N GLU A 109 16.36 -3.66 -10.01
CA GLU A 109 16.90 -4.79 -9.26
C GLU A 109 15.88 -5.93 -9.38
N HIS A 110 16.23 -6.93 -10.19
CA HIS A 110 15.51 -8.20 -10.23
C HIS A 110 16.31 -9.21 -9.42
N THR A 111 15.82 -9.57 -8.24
CA THR A 111 16.30 -10.78 -7.58
C THR A 111 15.63 -11.94 -8.29
N ALA A 112 16.39 -12.71 -9.08
CA ALA A 112 15.89 -13.94 -9.67
C ALA A 112 15.45 -14.87 -8.53
N ILE A 113 14.17 -15.22 -8.49
CA ILE A 113 13.67 -16.27 -7.60
C ILE A 113 14.19 -17.57 -8.21
N ALA A 114 15.15 -18.20 -7.54
CA ALA A 114 15.65 -19.53 -7.88
C ALA A 114 14.67 -20.61 -7.43
#